data_AF-A0A954DYX6-F1
#
_entry.id   AF-A0A954DYX6-F1
#
_cell.length_a   1.000
_cell.length_b   1.000
_cell.length_c   1.000
_cell.angle_alpha   90.00
_cell.angle_beta   90.00
_cell.angle_gamma   90.00
#
_symmetry.space_group_name_H-M   'P 1'
#
loop_
_entity.id
_entity.type
_entity.pdbx_description
1 polymer ?
#
loop_
_entity_poly.entity_id
_entity_poly.type
_entity_poly.pdbx_seq_one_letter_code
_entity_poly.pdbx_strand_id
1 'polypeptide(L)'
;MSSISFSPGTAAGLYDVHAEWFVETEPTTAFKDLSADVDFSVNSLLATTVGSSATISSASGACFGTTPPCSNAACGTWSIGILTANGTCVPSLVGGWIGLDFCTCACVVVTVAHDVPMTTGDIIEVLLRPAPGALPEPVTDDDVLAAVFNGVTSPVPFCFGDGSSGPCPCGNESPAFSGQGCLWSGGVGAILTASGSTVVANDDLVFTVSQARPSQPSLLVQGAANFAVPFKDGLFCTANPTERIEVVFLDATGSGSTASSIVTEGNILPGMIRYYQQWFRDPGGVSPCGTGSNFSQGLEVAWI
;
A
#
# COMPACT_ATOMS: atom_id res chain seq x y z
N MET A 1 -13.25 10.11 0.07
CA MET A 1 -12.21 9.77 -0.93
C MET A 1 -11.53 8.52 -0.41
N SER A 2 -11.83 7.34 -0.96
CA SER A 2 -11.38 6.05 -0.40
C SER A 2 -10.05 5.63 -1.02
N SER A 3 -9.04 5.28 -0.21
CA SER A 3 -7.81 4.63 -0.69
C SER A 3 -7.76 3.18 -0.21
N ILE A 4 -7.43 2.26 -1.13
CA ILE A 4 -7.18 0.85 -0.84
C ILE A 4 -5.69 0.70 -0.52
N SER A 5 -5.36 0.20 0.67
CA SER A 5 -3.97 -0.12 1.09
C SER A 5 -3.90 -1.53 1.68
N PHE A 6 -2.75 -2.20 1.57
CA PHE A 6 -2.59 -3.61 1.94
C PHE A 6 -1.97 -3.78 3.34
N SER A 7 -2.51 -4.72 4.13
CA SER A 7 -1.84 -5.25 5.33
C SER A 7 -1.08 -6.54 4.98
N PRO A 8 0.14 -6.78 5.49
CA PRO A 8 0.89 -8.01 5.20
C PRO A 8 0.21 -9.26 5.79
N GLY A 9 -0.03 -10.30 4.97
CA GLY A 9 -0.39 -11.65 5.45
C GLY A 9 -1.61 -12.33 4.83
N THR A 10 -2.31 -11.72 3.89
CA THR A 10 -3.53 -12.28 3.28
C THR A 10 -3.21 -13.42 2.28
N ALA A 11 -4.03 -14.49 2.27
CA ALA A 11 -3.84 -15.60 1.33
C ALA A 11 -4.12 -15.17 -0.13
N ALA A 12 -3.51 -15.84 -1.12
CA ALA A 12 -3.70 -15.49 -2.53
C ALA A 12 -5.19 -15.49 -2.94
N GLY A 13 -5.63 -14.40 -3.58
CA GLY A 13 -7.03 -14.19 -3.99
C GLY A 13 -7.96 -13.69 -2.88
N LEU A 14 -7.46 -13.51 -1.65
CA LEU A 14 -8.16 -12.87 -0.54
C LEU A 14 -7.53 -11.49 -0.28
N TYR A 15 -8.35 -10.51 0.10
CA TYR A 15 -7.92 -9.13 0.30
C TYR A 15 -8.51 -8.54 1.57
N ASP A 16 -7.67 -7.87 2.36
CA ASP A 16 -8.16 -6.96 3.40
C ASP A 16 -8.62 -5.67 2.74
N VAL A 17 -9.83 -5.23 3.10
CA VAL A 17 -10.44 -4.03 2.55
C VAL A 17 -10.39 -2.94 3.59
N HIS A 18 -9.80 -1.83 3.21
CA HIS A 18 -9.74 -0.63 4.03
C HIS A 18 -10.63 0.45 3.40
N ALA A 19 -11.43 1.12 4.23
CA ALA A 19 -12.26 2.23 3.80
C ALA A 19 -11.99 3.47 4.66
N GLU A 20 -12.14 4.63 4.02
CA GLU A 20 -12.11 5.94 4.64
C GLU A 20 -13.32 6.73 4.15
N TRP A 21 -14.04 7.35 5.08
CA TRP A 21 -15.19 8.19 4.78
C TRP A 21 -15.21 9.41 5.70
N PHE A 22 -16.02 10.38 5.32
CA PHE A 22 -16.19 11.64 6.03
C PHE A 22 -17.68 11.88 6.15
N VAL A 23 -18.10 12.46 7.26
CA VAL A 23 -19.48 12.93 7.41
C VAL A 23 -19.46 14.45 7.47
N GLU A 24 -20.27 15.07 6.61
CA GLU A 24 -20.43 16.51 6.53
C GLU A 24 -21.76 16.95 7.14
N THR A 25 -21.77 18.11 7.78
CA THR A 25 -23.00 18.70 8.34
C THR A 25 -22.85 20.20 8.42
N GLU A 26 -23.99 20.87 8.26
CA GLU A 26 -24.13 22.27 8.59
C GLU A 26 -23.88 22.54 10.09
N PRO A 27 -23.41 23.75 10.46
CA PRO A 27 -23.16 24.12 11.84
C PRO A 27 -24.46 24.03 12.64
N THR A 28 -24.36 23.54 13.87
CA THR A 28 -25.52 23.36 14.73
C THR A 28 -25.18 23.63 16.19
N THR A 29 -26.17 24.13 16.92
CA THR A 29 -26.12 24.32 18.37
C THR A 29 -26.83 23.19 19.12
N ALA A 30 -27.35 22.18 18.40
CA ALA A 30 -28.01 21.02 18.96
C ALA A 30 -27.11 19.79 18.85
N PHE A 31 -27.29 18.85 19.78
CA PHE A 31 -26.68 17.54 19.64
C PHE A 31 -27.20 16.87 18.37
N LYS A 32 -26.28 16.33 17.56
CA LYS A 32 -26.62 15.51 16.40
C LYS A 32 -25.88 14.18 16.48
N ASP A 33 -26.62 13.10 16.29
CA ASP A 33 -26.05 11.79 16.04
C ASP A 33 -25.96 11.59 14.53
N LEU A 34 -24.74 11.44 14.05
CA LEU A 34 -24.35 11.26 12.65
C LEU A 34 -23.66 9.91 12.44
N SER A 35 -23.88 8.98 13.37
CA SER A 35 -23.36 7.62 13.27
C SER A 35 -23.87 6.96 11.98
N ALA A 36 -23.00 6.23 11.31
CA ALA A 36 -23.31 5.57 10.05
C ALA A 36 -22.88 4.10 10.08
N ASP A 37 -23.68 3.23 9.48
CA ASP A 37 -23.30 1.88 9.13
C ASP A 37 -22.67 1.89 7.74
N VAL A 38 -21.47 1.32 7.62
CA VAL A 38 -20.74 1.17 6.37
C VAL A 38 -20.92 -0.25 5.86
N ASP A 39 -21.73 -0.40 4.83
CA ASP A 39 -21.93 -1.67 4.15
C ASP A 39 -20.89 -1.83 3.05
N PHE A 40 -20.18 -2.96 3.06
CA PHE A 40 -19.23 -3.34 2.04
C PHE A 40 -19.75 -4.54 1.25
N SER A 41 -19.81 -4.42 -0.07
CA SER A 41 -20.27 -5.48 -0.96
C SER A 41 -19.32 -5.74 -2.13
N VAL A 42 -19.32 -6.99 -2.60
CA VAL A 42 -18.60 -7.42 -3.81
C VAL A 42 -19.63 -7.99 -4.77
N ASN A 43 -19.71 -7.45 -5.99
CA ASN A 43 -20.72 -7.80 -7.00
C ASN A 43 -22.15 -7.75 -6.43
N SER A 44 -22.43 -6.70 -5.63
CA SER A 44 -23.71 -6.49 -4.93
C SER A 44 -24.06 -7.53 -3.87
N LEU A 45 -23.13 -8.44 -3.53
CA LEU A 45 -23.28 -9.34 -2.38
C LEU A 45 -22.65 -8.68 -1.16
N LEU A 46 -23.48 -8.35 -0.16
CA LEU A 46 -23.02 -7.80 1.11
C LEU A 46 -22.02 -8.76 1.78
N ALA A 47 -20.79 -8.30 1.94
CA ALA A 47 -19.73 -9.07 2.59
C ALA A 47 -19.66 -8.75 4.10
N THR A 48 -19.82 -7.49 4.49
CA THR A 48 -19.81 -7.07 5.91
C THR A 48 -20.42 -5.68 6.12
N THR A 49 -20.76 -5.38 7.36
CA THR A 49 -21.22 -4.06 7.81
C THR A 49 -20.39 -3.62 9.00
N VAL A 50 -19.83 -2.40 8.95
CA VAL A 50 -19.06 -1.81 10.04
C VAL A 50 -19.80 -0.58 10.58
N GLY A 51 -20.15 -0.61 11.86
CA GLY A 51 -20.74 0.53 12.53
C GLY A 51 -19.69 1.60 12.82
N SER A 52 -20.05 2.86 12.57
CA SER A 52 -19.25 4.02 12.88
C SER A 52 -20.02 4.99 13.76
N SER A 53 -19.37 5.47 14.82
CA SER A 53 -19.98 6.44 15.72
C SER A 53 -19.43 7.83 15.44
N ALA A 54 -20.33 8.77 15.13
CA ALA A 54 -20.00 10.18 14.94
C ALA A 54 -21.09 11.04 15.56
N THR A 55 -20.73 11.89 16.53
CA THR A 55 -21.70 12.79 17.17
C THR A 55 -21.17 14.22 17.20
N ILE A 56 -22.05 15.21 17.17
CA ILE A 56 -21.70 16.63 17.29
C ILE A 56 -22.29 17.20 18.57
N SER A 57 -21.46 17.87 19.36
CA SER A 57 -21.91 18.50 20.61
C SER A 57 -22.47 19.90 20.39
N SER A 58 -23.48 20.25 21.18
CA SER A 58 -24.17 21.54 21.17
C SER A 58 -23.33 22.73 21.67
N ALA A 59 -22.21 22.50 22.35
CA ALA A 59 -21.46 23.56 23.05
C ALA A 59 -20.23 24.08 22.28
N SER A 60 -19.65 23.26 21.40
CA SER A 60 -18.39 23.58 20.71
C SER A 60 -18.39 23.33 19.22
N GLY A 61 -19.47 22.78 18.64
CA GLY A 61 -19.50 22.32 17.25
C GLY A 61 -18.57 21.13 16.95
N ALA A 62 -17.74 20.69 17.90
CA ALA A 62 -16.77 19.62 17.67
C ALA A 62 -17.45 18.25 17.50
N CYS A 63 -16.89 17.43 16.59
CA CYS A 63 -17.22 16.02 16.46
C CYS A 63 -16.60 15.22 17.62
N PHE A 64 -17.37 14.34 18.26
CA PHE A 64 -16.93 13.41 19.29
C PHE A 64 -17.33 11.97 18.92
N GLY A 65 -16.42 11.02 19.13
CA GLY A 65 -16.68 9.58 19.09
C GLY A 65 -16.15 8.92 20.37
N THR A 66 -16.94 8.05 20.99
CA THR A 66 -16.54 7.31 22.21
C THR A 66 -15.79 6.02 21.90
N THR A 67 -15.72 5.63 20.63
CA THR A 67 -15.01 4.47 20.08
C THR A 67 -14.42 4.84 18.72
N PRO A 68 -13.21 4.36 18.34
CA PRO A 68 -12.74 4.43 16.95
C PRO A 68 -13.85 3.94 16.02
N PRO A 69 -14.14 4.64 14.90
CA PRO A 69 -13.12 5.01 13.92
C PRO A 69 -12.92 6.51 13.63
N CYS A 70 -13.70 7.43 14.21
CA CYS A 70 -13.65 8.85 13.82
C CYS A 70 -12.86 9.69 14.85
N SER A 71 -11.99 10.60 14.38
CA SER A 71 -11.09 11.38 15.24
C SER A 71 -11.41 12.88 15.20
N ASN A 72 -11.05 13.58 16.27
CA ASN A 72 -11.45 14.96 16.57
C ASN A 72 -11.08 15.96 15.45
N ALA A 73 -12.06 16.42 14.68
CA ALA A 73 -12.03 17.72 14.03
C ALA A 73 -12.92 18.67 14.84
N ALA A 74 -12.34 19.76 15.36
CA ALA A 74 -13.10 20.79 16.06
C ALA A 74 -13.75 21.72 15.04
N CYS A 75 -15.07 21.93 15.13
CA CYS A 75 -15.77 22.95 14.35
C CYS A 75 -16.00 24.23 15.17
N GLY A 76 -15.32 25.32 14.83
CA GLY A 76 -15.46 26.63 15.51
C GLY A 76 -14.60 26.73 16.79
N THR A 77 -13.98 27.88 17.12
CA THR A 77 -14.56 29.24 17.27
C THR A 77 -13.96 30.33 16.34
N TRP A 78 -14.78 31.32 15.94
CA TRP A 78 -14.32 32.63 15.41
C TRP A 78 -15.02 33.78 16.15
N SER A 79 -14.26 34.73 16.69
CA SER A 79 -14.76 36.00 17.23
C SER A 79 -13.96 37.17 16.63
N ILE A 80 -14.66 38.15 16.06
CA ILE A 80 -14.08 39.48 15.76
C ILE A 80 -14.00 40.25 17.08
N GLY A 81 -12.77 40.44 17.57
CA GLY A 81 -12.48 41.13 18.83
C GLY A 81 -12.10 40.19 19.98
N ILE A 82 -11.35 40.76 20.95
CA ILE A 82 -10.65 40.11 22.09
C ILE A 82 -11.49 38.97 22.72
N LEU A 83 -11.30 37.71 22.30
CA LEU A 83 -11.75 36.46 22.94
C LEU A 83 -11.15 35.21 22.24
N THR A 84 -11.14 34.08 22.94
CA THR A 84 -10.19 32.94 22.91
C THR A 84 -10.43 31.82 21.86
N ALA A 85 -9.37 31.06 21.55
CA ALA A 85 -9.21 30.08 20.46
C ALA A 85 -9.57 28.59 20.76
N ASN A 86 -9.83 27.78 19.71
CA ASN A 86 -9.07 26.59 19.27
C ASN A 86 -9.59 26.07 17.91
N GLY A 87 -8.70 25.81 16.93
CA GLY A 87 -8.98 25.45 15.51
C GLY A 87 -9.38 23.97 15.30
N THR A 88 -9.59 23.44 14.09
CA THR A 88 -9.38 23.90 12.69
C THR A 88 -10.44 23.29 11.77
N CYS A 89 -11.17 24.12 11.00
CA CYS A 89 -11.92 23.68 9.83
C CYS A 89 -10.93 23.40 8.69
N VAL A 90 -10.97 22.21 8.09
CA VAL A 90 -10.21 21.95 6.86
C VAL A 90 -11.09 22.39 5.70
N PRO A 91 -10.63 23.25 4.77
CA PRO A 91 -11.40 23.52 3.57
C PRO A 91 -11.57 22.21 2.80
N SER A 92 -12.82 21.80 2.56
CA SER A 92 -13.11 20.71 1.63
C SER A 92 -12.60 21.14 0.24
N LEU A 93 -11.61 20.41 -0.29
CA LEU A 93 -11.12 20.57 -1.66
C LEU A 93 -11.95 19.74 -2.66
N VAL A 94 -13.03 19.09 -2.21
CA VAL A 94 -13.86 18.26 -3.07
C VAL A 94 -14.94 19.15 -3.69
N GLY A 95 -14.79 19.47 -4.98
CA GLY A 95 -15.85 20.12 -5.77
C GLY A 95 -15.65 21.59 -6.16
N GLY A 96 -14.48 22.20 -5.92
CA GLY A 96 -14.15 23.52 -6.50
C GLY A 96 -14.96 24.71 -5.99
N TRP A 97 -15.79 24.54 -4.96
CA TRP A 97 -16.48 25.62 -4.26
C TRP A 97 -15.85 25.81 -2.87
N ILE A 98 -15.17 26.93 -2.68
CA ILE A 98 -14.68 27.38 -1.37
C ILE A 98 -15.85 27.91 -0.51
N GLY A 99 -16.68 27.00 0.01
CA GLY A 99 -17.69 27.29 1.03
C GLY A 99 -17.12 27.00 2.42
N LEU A 100 -17.08 28.01 3.29
CA LEU A 100 -16.48 27.93 4.64
C LEU A 100 -17.46 27.41 5.72
N ASP A 101 -18.55 26.76 5.32
CA ASP A 101 -19.72 26.60 6.19
C ASP A 101 -19.95 25.18 6.73
N PHE A 102 -19.18 24.16 6.34
CA PHE A 102 -19.44 22.77 6.77
C PHE A 102 -18.50 22.27 7.87
N CYS A 103 -19.06 21.48 8.78
CA CYS A 103 -18.35 20.61 9.71
C CYS A 103 -18.01 19.29 9.03
N THR A 104 -16.74 18.89 9.03
CA THR A 104 -16.31 17.59 8.50
C THR A 104 -15.80 16.72 9.64
N CYS A 105 -16.43 15.58 9.90
CA CYS A 105 -15.89 14.55 10.79
C CYS A 105 -15.14 13.52 9.92
N ALA A 106 -13.81 13.47 10.05
CA ALA A 106 -12.99 12.49 9.35
C ALA A 106 -12.93 11.17 10.11
N CYS A 107 -13.26 10.07 9.43
CA CYS A 107 -13.05 8.74 9.95
C CYS A 107 -11.70 8.21 9.46
N VAL A 108 -10.91 7.66 10.37
CA VAL A 108 -9.60 7.10 10.07
C VAL A 108 -9.79 5.91 9.14
N VAL A 109 -8.79 5.62 8.30
CA VAL A 109 -8.74 4.39 7.50
C VAL A 109 -8.97 3.18 8.41
N VAL A 110 -10.04 2.42 8.16
CA VAL A 110 -10.43 1.25 8.94
C VAL A 110 -10.51 0.04 8.04
N THR A 111 -10.00 -1.09 8.52
CA THR A 111 -10.26 -2.37 7.88
C THR A 111 -11.73 -2.71 8.04
N VAL A 112 -12.49 -2.64 6.94
CA VAL A 112 -13.92 -2.94 6.94
C VAL A 112 -14.20 -4.42 6.76
N ALA A 113 -13.32 -5.13 6.04
CA ALA A 113 -13.44 -6.54 5.79
C ALA A 113 -12.04 -7.20 5.78
N HIS A 114 -11.96 -8.41 6.32
CA HIS A 114 -10.74 -9.22 6.26
C HIS A 114 -10.93 -10.39 5.28
N ASP A 115 -9.84 -10.77 4.61
CA ASP A 115 -9.78 -11.98 3.78
C ASP A 115 -10.93 -12.09 2.74
N VAL A 116 -11.29 -10.98 2.09
CA VAL A 116 -12.39 -10.95 1.11
C VAL A 116 -11.95 -11.60 -0.21
N PRO A 117 -12.64 -12.64 -0.71
CA PRO A 117 -12.33 -13.22 -2.00
C PRO A 117 -12.70 -12.25 -3.11
N MET A 118 -11.72 -11.82 -3.90
CA MET A 118 -11.94 -10.90 -5.01
C MET A 118 -11.06 -11.27 -6.21
N THR A 119 -11.54 -10.95 -7.40
CA THR A 119 -10.87 -11.19 -8.68
C THR A 119 -10.93 -9.94 -9.53
N THR A 120 -9.91 -9.75 -10.39
CA THR A 120 -9.89 -8.60 -11.30
C THR A 120 -11.19 -8.55 -12.12
N GLY A 121 -11.87 -7.41 -12.08
CA GLY A 121 -13.18 -7.19 -12.70
C GLY A 121 -14.36 -7.21 -11.73
N ASP A 122 -14.18 -7.68 -10.50
CA ASP A 122 -15.22 -7.59 -9.47
C ASP A 122 -15.58 -6.14 -9.17
N ILE A 123 -16.86 -5.86 -8.94
CA ILE A 123 -17.33 -4.55 -8.53
C ILE A 123 -17.33 -4.49 -7.02
N ILE A 124 -16.52 -3.60 -6.47
CA ILE A 124 -16.52 -3.23 -5.06
C ILE A 124 -17.51 -2.12 -4.86
N GLU A 125 -18.40 -2.24 -3.88
CA GLU A 125 -19.32 -1.18 -3.52
C GLU A 125 -19.28 -0.92 -2.02
N VAL A 126 -19.22 0.35 -1.65
CA VAL A 126 -19.38 0.85 -0.29
C VAL A 126 -20.66 1.67 -0.26
N LEU A 127 -21.55 1.34 0.68
CA LEU A 127 -22.79 2.06 0.94
C LEU A 127 -22.77 2.59 2.38
N LEU A 128 -22.96 3.89 2.55
CA LEU A 128 -23.19 4.53 3.83
C LEU A 128 -24.69 4.54 4.14
N ARG A 129 -25.06 4.23 5.38
CA ARG A 129 -26.43 4.35 5.86
C ARG A 129 -26.44 5.00 7.24
N PRO A 130 -27.44 5.83 7.57
CA PRO A 130 -27.63 6.29 8.94
C PRO A 130 -27.77 5.10 9.89
N ALA A 131 -26.97 5.08 10.96
CA ALA A 131 -27.07 4.07 12.00
C ALA A 131 -28.42 4.18 12.73
N PRO A 132 -28.91 3.10 13.37
CA PRO A 132 -30.15 3.15 14.12
C PRO A 132 -30.15 4.26 15.20
N GLY A 133 -31.01 5.26 15.03
CA GLY A 133 -31.11 6.41 15.94
C GLY A 133 -30.34 7.67 15.50
N ALA A 134 -29.53 7.57 14.45
CA ALA A 134 -28.89 8.72 13.81
C ALA A 134 -29.91 9.59 13.06
N LEU A 135 -29.51 10.82 12.76
CA LEU A 135 -30.32 11.71 11.93
C LEU A 135 -30.51 11.12 10.53
N PRO A 136 -31.71 11.24 9.94
CA PRO A 136 -31.90 10.86 8.55
C PRO A 136 -31.08 11.78 7.65
N GLU A 137 -30.43 11.18 6.67
CA GLU A 137 -29.77 11.86 5.58
C GLU A 137 -30.76 12.03 4.41
N PRO A 138 -31.20 13.27 4.10
CA PRO A 138 -32.19 13.50 3.06
C PRO A 138 -31.59 13.49 1.64
N VAL A 139 -30.26 13.49 1.54
CA VAL A 139 -29.49 13.63 0.30
C VAL A 139 -28.53 12.45 0.29
N THR A 140 -28.84 11.40 -0.48
CA THR A 140 -28.15 10.10 -0.43
C THR A 140 -27.35 9.83 -1.72
N ASP A 141 -27.12 10.84 -2.55
CA ASP A 141 -26.47 10.70 -3.85
C ASP A 141 -24.96 10.48 -3.76
N ASP A 142 -24.37 10.72 -2.59
CA ASP A 142 -22.97 10.48 -2.23
C ASP A 142 -22.76 9.32 -1.24
N ASP A 143 -23.84 8.64 -0.83
CA ASP A 143 -23.77 7.48 0.07
C ASP A 143 -23.16 6.24 -0.57
N VAL A 144 -23.10 6.19 -1.91
CA VAL A 144 -22.66 5.03 -2.66
C VAL A 144 -21.39 5.33 -3.43
N LEU A 145 -20.36 4.52 -3.20
CA LEU A 145 -19.16 4.49 -4.01
C LEU A 145 -18.93 3.09 -4.56
N ALA A 146 -18.90 2.97 -5.89
CA ALA A 146 -18.54 1.74 -6.57
C ALA A 146 -17.24 1.89 -7.37
N ALA A 147 -16.39 0.88 -7.31
CA ALA A 147 -15.14 0.80 -8.06
C ALA A 147 -14.91 -0.62 -8.60
N VAL A 148 -14.30 -0.73 -9.78
CA VAL A 148 -13.86 -2.03 -10.30
C VAL A 148 -12.56 -2.41 -9.61
N PHE A 149 -12.51 -3.59 -9.00
CA PHE A 149 -11.29 -4.18 -8.50
C PHE A 149 -10.39 -4.54 -9.67
N ASN A 150 -9.28 -3.83 -9.82
CA ASN A 150 -8.32 -4.11 -10.89
C ASN A 150 -7.29 -5.18 -10.49
N GLY A 151 -7.48 -5.85 -9.34
CA GLY A 151 -6.48 -6.71 -8.73
C GLY A 151 -5.49 -5.93 -7.87
N VAL A 152 -4.62 -6.66 -7.17
CA VAL A 152 -3.30 -6.13 -6.77
C VAL A 152 -2.48 -5.98 -8.04
N THR A 153 -1.86 -4.82 -8.26
CA THR A 153 -0.81 -4.71 -9.28
C THR A 153 0.38 -5.52 -8.81
N SER A 154 0.35 -6.82 -9.05
CA SER A 154 1.50 -7.68 -8.95
C SER A 154 2.33 -7.48 -10.22
N PRO A 155 3.66 -7.30 -10.12
CA PRO A 155 4.47 -7.42 -8.89
C PRO A 155 4.49 -6.18 -7.97
N VAL A 156 4.57 -6.40 -6.65
CA VAL A 156 4.63 -5.35 -5.62
C VAL A 156 6.07 -5.18 -5.11
N PRO A 157 6.66 -3.97 -5.14
CA PRO A 157 8.01 -3.74 -4.65
C PRO A 157 8.08 -3.72 -3.11
N PHE A 158 9.14 -4.34 -2.57
CA PHE A 158 9.42 -4.41 -1.14
C PHE A 158 10.93 -4.47 -0.88
N CYS A 159 11.37 -4.60 0.38
CA CYS A 159 12.78 -4.76 0.73
C CYS A 159 13.65 -3.57 0.26
N PHE A 160 13.21 -2.35 0.53
CA PHE A 160 13.95 -1.15 0.15
C PHE A 160 15.19 -0.99 1.02
N GLY A 161 16.27 -0.50 0.40
CA GLY A 161 17.54 -0.22 1.05
C GLY A 161 17.57 1.12 1.80
N ASP A 162 16.42 1.74 2.09
CA ASP A 162 16.34 3.04 2.74
C ASP A 162 16.20 2.99 4.28
N GLY A 163 16.37 1.79 4.85
CA GLY A 163 16.21 1.52 6.27
C GLY A 163 14.80 1.09 6.69
N SER A 164 13.79 1.22 5.82
CA SER A 164 12.40 0.81 6.15
C SER A 164 12.24 -0.70 6.30
N SER A 165 13.01 -1.49 5.54
CA SER A 165 13.00 -2.95 5.58
C SER A 165 14.06 -3.55 6.50
N GLY A 166 14.89 -2.69 7.11
CA GLY A 166 16.05 -3.06 7.93
C GLY A 166 17.28 -2.23 7.56
N PRO A 167 18.26 -2.11 8.47
CA PRO A 167 19.47 -1.34 8.22
C PRO A 167 20.35 -2.01 7.16
N CYS A 168 20.91 -1.23 6.24
CA CYS A 168 21.88 -1.75 5.29
C CYS A 168 23.19 -2.12 6.03
N PRO A 169 23.87 -3.22 5.68
CA PRO A 169 24.88 -3.83 6.56
C PRO A 169 26.09 -2.94 6.88
N CYS A 170 26.39 -1.94 6.04
CA CYS A 170 27.56 -1.06 6.19
C CYS A 170 27.22 0.43 6.18
N GLY A 171 26.01 0.80 6.59
CA GLY A 171 25.56 2.20 6.54
C GLY A 171 25.50 2.74 5.11
N ASN A 172 25.19 1.85 4.17
CA ASN A 172 25.07 2.12 2.74
C ASN A 172 23.61 2.18 2.32
N GLU A 173 22.79 2.87 3.12
CA GLU A 173 21.38 3.08 2.83
C GLU A 173 21.20 3.91 1.56
N SER A 174 20.21 3.53 0.75
CA SER A 174 19.70 4.36 -0.33
C SER A 174 18.88 5.53 0.21
N PRO A 175 18.72 6.62 -0.55
CA PRO A 175 17.82 7.71 -0.16
C PRO A 175 16.39 7.23 0.12
N ALA A 176 15.73 7.84 1.11
CA ALA A 176 14.35 7.53 1.45
C ALA A 176 13.42 7.61 0.23
N PHE A 177 12.51 6.63 0.11
CA PHE A 177 11.51 6.55 -0.96
C PHE A 177 12.07 6.42 -2.38
N SER A 178 13.35 6.08 -2.52
CA SER A 178 13.96 5.92 -3.85
C SER A 178 13.64 4.60 -4.54
N GLY A 179 13.05 3.63 -3.82
CA GLY A 179 12.55 2.38 -4.41
C GLY A 179 13.62 1.38 -4.82
N GLN A 180 14.86 1.56 -4.37
CA GLN A 180 16.05 0.77 -4.74
C GLN A 180 16.60 -0.03 -3.54
N GLY A 181 17.48 -0.99 -3.82
CA GLY A 181 18.22 -1.74 -2.80
C GLY A 181 19.31 -0.90 -2.11
N CYS A 182 20.08 -1.52 -1.22
CA CYS A 182 21.23 -0.86 -0.59
C CYS A 182 22.24 -0.39 -1.65
N LEU A 183 22.94 0.72 -1.39
CA LEU A 183 23.90 1.28 -2.34
C LEU A 183 25.04 0.30 -2.59
N TRP A 184 25.45 0.10 -3.85
CA TRP A 184 26.69 -0.60 -4.21
C TRP A 184 27.83 0.40 -4.41
N SER A 185 29.04 -0.07 -4.76
CA SER A 185 30.23 0.80 -4.90
C SER A 185 30.09 1.98 -5.89
N GLY A 186 29.04 2.02 -6.71
CA GLY A 186 28.68 3.13 -7.60
C GLY A 186 27.84 4.23 -6.98
N GLY A 187 27.44 4.11 -5.70
CA GLY A 187 26.70 5.14 -4.97
C GLY A 187 25.20 5.21 -5.25
N VAL A 188 24.66 4.23 -5.98
CA VAL A 188 23.20 4.02 -6.21
C VAL A 188 22.83 2.60 -5.81
N GLY A 189 21.53 2.33 -5.61
CA GLY A 189 21.00 0.99 -5.35
C GLY A 189 20.47 0.35 -6.64
N ALA A 190 20.48 -0.97 -6.73
CA ALA A 190 19.87 -1.64 -7.88
C ALA A 190 18.34 -1.65 -7.76
N ILE A 191 17.66 -1.55 -8.91
CA ILE A 191 16.20 -1.57 -9.03
C ILE A 191 15.77 -2.80 -9.84
N LEU A 192 14.96 -3.67 -9.25
CA LEU A 192 14.26 -4.75 -9.93
C LEU A 192 12.85 -4.30 -10.36
N THR A 193 12.51 -4.53 -11.62
CA THR A 193 11.18 -4.29 -12.19
C THR A 193 10.70 -5.53 -12.91
N ALA A 194 9.42 -5.58 -13.24
CA ALA A 194 8.84 -6.68 -14.01
C ALA A 194 7.86 -6.16 -15.06
N SER A 195 7.73 -6.90 -16.15
CA SER A 195 6.79 -6.66 -17.24
C SER A 195 6.21 -7.99 -17.74
N GLY A 196 5.00 -7.97 -18.28
CA GLY A 196 4.26 -9.19 -18.65
C GLY A 196 3.09 -9.42 -17.71
N SER A 197 2.63 -10.67 -17.60
CA SER A 197 1.53 -11.05 -16.72
C SER A 197 1.98 -12.04 -15.64
N THR A 198 1.29 -12.06 -14.50
CA THR A 198 1.53 -13.06 -13.44
C THR A 198 0.72 -14.34 -13.66
N VAL A 199 0.19 -14.53 -14.87
CA VAL A 199 -0.62 -15.68 -15.25
C VAL A 199 0.31 -16.83 -15.63
N VAL A 200 0.26 -17.92 -14.86
CA VAL A 200 1.14 -19.09 -15.04
C VAL A 200 1.00 -19.69 -16.44
N ALA A 201 -0.22 -19.71 -16.98
CA ALA A 201 -0.48 -20.24 -18.32
C ALA A 201 0.06 -19.36 -19.46
N ASN A 202 0.31 -18.07 -19.22
CA ASN A 202 0.88 -17.16 -20.21
C ASN A 202 2.40 -17.28 -20.28
N ASP A 203 3.05 -17.52 -19.13
CA ASP A 203 4.50 -17.66 -18.99
C ASP A 203 5.30 -16.54 -19.69
N ASP A 204 4.88 -15.30 -19.47
CA ASP A 204 5.40 -14.11 -20.14
C ASP A 204 6.00 -13.07 -19.17
N LEU A 205 6.09 -13.38 -17.88
CA LEU A 205 6.68 -12.47 -16.88
C LEU A 205 8.20 -12.39 -17.06
N VAL A 206 8.69 -11.17 -17.28
CA VAL A 206 10.12 -10.86 -17.41
C VAL A 206 10.55 -9.92 -16.30
N PHE A 207 11.62 -10.28 -15.59
CA PHE A 207 12.27 -9.41 -14.62
C PHE A 207 13.40 -8.63 -15.27
N THR A 208 13.48 -7.34 -14.97
CA THR A 208 14.56 -6.47 -15.43
C THR A 208 15.19 -5.76 -14.23
N VAL A 209 16.49 -5.97 -14.04
CA VAL A 209 17.29 -5.18 -13.11
C VAL A 209 17.90 -3.98 -13.84
N SER A 210 18.01 -2.86 -13.14
CA SER A 210 18.73 -1.66 -13.58
C SER A 210 19.54 -1.09 -12.42
N GLN A 211 20.47 -0.19 -12.74
CA GLN A 211 21.35 0.47 -11.75
C GLN A 211 22.18 -0.50 -10.90
N ALA A 212 22.32 -1.75 -11.30
CA ALA A 212 23.28 -2.67 -10.71
C ALA A 212 24.69 -2.37 -11.25
N ARG A 213 25.71 -3.09 -10.77
CA ARG A 213 27.07 -2.84 -11.24
C ARG A 213 27.24 -3.23 -12.72
N PRO A 214 27.71 -2.33 -13.60
CA PRO A 214 27.90 -2.62 -15.02
C PRO A 214 28.83 -3.80 -15.32
N SER A 215 28.50 -4.54 -16.39
CA SER A 215 29.33 -5.61 -16.95
C SER A 215 29.68 -6.71 -15.94
N GLN A 216 28.73 -7.02 -15.06
CA GLN A 216 28.85 -8.07 -14.04
C GLN A 216 27.84 -9.18 -14.25
N PRO A 217 28.16 -10.43 -13.88
CA PRO A 217 27.15 -11.46 -13.76
C PRO A 217 26.26 -11.18 -12.54
N SER A 218 24.99 -11.49 -12.69
CA SER A 218 23.96 -11.37 -11.67
C SER A 218 23.07 -12.62 -11.68
N LEU A 219 22.23 -12.78 -10.68
CA LEU A 219 21.39 -13.95 -10.49
C LEU A 219 20.03 -13.52 -9.95
N LEU A 220 18.97 -13.86 -10.69
CA LEU A 220 17.62 -13.76 -10.16
C LEU A 220 17.43 -14.88 -9.13
N VAL A 221 17.09 -14.49 -7.92
CA VAL A 221 16.79 -15.41 -6.83
C VAL A 221 15.30 -15.33 -6.49
N GLN A 222 14.73 -16.50 -6.21
CA GLN A 222 13.34 -16.67 -5.77
C GLN A 222 13.33 -17.13 -4.31
N GLY A 223 12.32 -16.71 -3.55
CA GLY A 223 12.04 -17.17 -2.20
C GLY A 223 10.55 -17.39 -1.97
N ALA A 224 10.22 -18.12 -0.89
CA ALA A 224 8.82 -18.37 -0.50
C ALA A 224 8.35 -17.52 0.69
N ALA A 225 9.24 -16.72 1.30
CA ALA A 225 8.89 -15.84 2.41
C ALA A 225 9.60 -14.48 2.28
N ASN A 226 8.94 -13.43 2.78
CA ASN A 226 9.48 -12.09 2.89
C ASN A 226 10.13 -11.91 4.26
N PHE A 227 11.45 -11.98 4.31
CA PHE A 227 12.19 -11.75 5.56
C PHE A 227 13.54 -11.12 5.28
N ALA A 228 13.67 -9.84 5.66
CA ALA A 228 14.88 -9.07 5.43
C ALA A 228 15.98 -9.43 6.43
N VAL A 229 17.12 -9.89 5.92
CA VAL A 229 18.35 -10.08 6.69
C VAL A 229 19.53 -9.38 6.03
N PRO A 230 20.39 -8.71 6.81
CA PRO A 230 21.70 -8.29 6.33
C PRO A 230 22.47 -9.47 5.75
N PHE A 231 22.81 -9.39 4.46
CA PHE A 231 23.60 -10.41 3.79
C PHE A 231 24.42 -9.77 2.68
N LYS A 232 25.75 -9.97 2.75
CA LYS A 232 26.71 -9.28 1.87
C LYS A 232 26.62 -7.76 2.07
N ASP A 233 26.63 -6.97 1.00
CA ASP A 233 26.55 -5.51 1.08
C ASP A 233 25.10 -5.00 1.09
N GLY A 234 24.10 -5.89 1.13
CA GLY A 234 22.70 -5.52 1.05
C GLY A 234 21.78 -6.30 1.97
N LEU A 235 20.49 -6.22 1.67
CA LEU A 235 19.44 -6.98 2.33
C LEU A 235 19.01 -8.15 1.45
N PHE A 236 19.05 -9.34 2.02
CA PHE A 236 18.45 -10.52 1.42
C PHE A 236 17.06 -10.74 2.04
N CYS A 237 16.04 -10.72 1.19
CA CYS A 237 14.64 -10.69 1.60
C CYS A 237 13.80 -11.83 0.99
N THR A 238 14.36 -12.64 0.09
CA THR A 238 13.71 -13.80 -0.52
C THR A 238 14.04 -15.08 0.26
N ALA A 239 13.50 -15.18 1.48
CA ALA A 239 13.83 -16.22 2.45
C ALA A 239 13.41 -17.64 2.03
N ASN A 240 13.71 -18.61 2.89
CA ASN A 240 13.66 -20.05 2.59
C ASN A 240 12.24 -20.57 2.27
N PRO A 241 12.09 -21.51 1.32
CA PRO A 241 13.11 -21.99 0.39
C PRO A 241 13.55 -20.94 -0.62
N THR A 242 14.88 -20.85 -0.82
CA THR A 242 15.50 -19.95 -1.79
C THR A 242 16.00 -20.76 -2.98
N GLU A 243 15.64 -20.32 -4.17
CA GLU A 243 16.00 -20.95 -5.44
C GLU A 243 16.72 -19.95 -6.35
N ARG A 244 17.56 -20.48 -7.24
CA ARG A 244 18.31 -19.72 -8.22
C ARG A 244 17.64 -19.91 -9.57
N ILE A 245 17.07 -18.85 -10.13
CA ILE A 245 16.23 -18.95 -11.33
C ILE A 245 17.07 -18.79 -12.59
N GLU A 246 17.74 -17.65 -12.75
CA GLU A 246 18.49 -17.36 -13.97
C GLU A 246 19.71 -16.51 -13.69
N VAL A 247 20.85 -16.86 -14.29
CA VAL A 247 22.01 -15.99 -14.35
C VAL A 247 21.80 -14.95 -15.44
N VAL A 248 21.76 -13.68 -15.07
CA VAL A 248 21.59 -12.55 -15.99
C VAL A 248 22.92 -11.80 -16.10
N PHE A 249 23.44 -11.64 -17.31
CA PHE A 249 24.64 -10.83 -17.56
C PHE A 249 24.25 -9.38 -17.77
N LEU A 250 24.78 -8.49 -16.92
CA LEU A 250 24.46 -7.07 -16.97
C LEU A 250 25.27 -6.36 -18.05
N ASP A 251 24.63 -5.43 -18.75
CA ASP A 251 25.23 -4.63 -19.80
C ASP A 251 26.15 -3.51 -19.26
N ALA A 252 26.62 -2.65 -20.16
CA ALA A 252 27.50 -1.52 -19.81
C ALA A 252 26.82 -0.44 -18.94
N THR A 253 25.50 -0.50 -18.78
CA THR A 253 24.71 0.38 -17.91
C THR A 253 24.34 -0.27 -16.57
N GLY A 254 24.65 -1.56 -16.39
CA GLY A 254 24.25 -2.32 -15.21
C GLY A 254 22.81 -2.81 -15.28
N SER A 255 22.25 -2.93 -16.49
CA SER A 255 20.91 -3.44 -16.72
C SER A 255 20.93 -4.84 -17.33
N GLY A 256 19.89 -5.62 -17.06
CA GLY A 256 19.72 -6.94 -17.66
C GLY A 256 18.34 -7.50 -17.38
N SER A 257 17.85 -8.35 -18.28
CA SER A 257 16.54 -8.97 -18.19
C SER A 257 16.65 -10.49 -18.25
N THR A 258 15.72 -11.16 -17.59
CA THR A 258 15.55 -12.62 -17.73
C THR A 258 15.09 -12.98 -19.14
N ALA A 259 15.51 -14.14 -19.61
CA ALA A 259 15.06 -14.71 -20.88
C ALA A 259 14.43 -16.10 -20.72
N SER A 260 14.68 -16.77 -19.60
CA SER A 260 14.11 -18.08 -19.29
C SER A 260 12.68 -17.96 -18.75
N SER A 261 11.91 -19.04 -18.90
CA SER A 261 10.59 -19.19 -18.29
C SER A 261 10.70 -19.18 -16.76
N ILE A 262 10.18 -18.13 -16.13
CA ILE A 262 10.15 -18.03 -14.66
C ILE A 262 9.24 -19.12 -14.08
N VAL A 263 8.14 -19.44 -14.78
CA VAL A 263 7.20 -20.46 -14.34
C VAL A 263 7.87 -21.82 -14.24
N THR A 264 8.62 -22.20 -15.29
CA THR A 264 9.28 -23.50 -15.37
C THR A 264 10.46 -23.58 -14.41
N GLU A 265 11.36 -22.59 -14.45
CA GLU A 265 12.57 -22.59 -13.61
C GLU A 265 12.24 -22.42 -12.11
N GLY A 266 11.18 -21.67 -11.79
CA GLY A 266 10.71 -21.41 -10.43
C GLY A 266 9.70 -22.42 -9.88
N ASN A 267 9.35 -23.46 -10.64
CA ASN A 267 8.32 -24.44 -10.27
C ASN A 267 7.01 -23.79 -9.79
N ILE A 268 6.54 -22.80 -10.55
CA ILE A 268 5.40 -21.97 -10.16
C ILE A 268 4.08 -22.68 -10.48
N LEU A 269 3.15 -22.63 -9.53
CA LEU A 269 1.76 -23.04 -9.72
C LEU A 269 0.82 -21.84 -9.47
N PRO A 270 -0.37 -21.81 -10.10
CA PRO A 270 -1.40 -20.83 -9.79
C PRO A 270 -1.73 -20.80 -8.30
N GLY A 271 -1.96 -19.60 -7.77
CA GLY A 271 -2.23 -19.34 -6.35
C GLY A 271 -0.98 -19.24 -5.47
N MET A 272 0.23 -19.40 -6.02
CA MET A 272 1.46 -19.21 -5.25
C MET A 272 1.84 -17.73 -5.11
N ILE A 273 2.36 -17.37 -3.94
CA ILE A 273 3.10 -16.12 -3.74
C ILE A 273 4.60 -16.43 -3.73
N ARG A 274 5.38 -15.65 -4.48
CA ARG A 274 6.84 -15.77 -4.57
C ARG A 274 7.51 -14.40 -4.50
N TYR A 275 8.71 -14.39 -3.96
CA TYR A 275 9.50 -13.19 -3.75
C TYR A 275 10.76 -13.25 -4.58
N TYR A 276 11.08 -12.18 -5.29
CA TYR A 276 12.21 -12.13 -6.22
C TYR A 276 13.15 -11.00 -5.88
N GLN A 277 14.45 -11.23 -6.01
CA GLN A 277 15.49 -10.22 -5.91
C GLN A 277 16.58 -10.51 -6.94
N GLN A 278 17.27 -9.47 -7.40
CA GLN A 278 18.48 -9.64 -8.18
C GLN A 278 19.70 -9.56 -7.26
N TRP A 279 20.44 -10.65 -7.16
CA TRP A 279 21.80 -10.63 -6.63
C TRP A 279 22.79 -10.24 -7.74
N PHE A 280 23.76 -9.39 -7.46
CA PHE A 280 24.79 -9.04 -8.46
C PHE A 280 26.18 -8.89 -7.84
N ARG A 281 27.20 -9.06 -8.67
CA ARG A 281 28.60 -8.93 -8.25
C ARG A 281 28.98 -7.46 -8.05
N ASP A 282 29.75 -7.20 -7.00
CA ASP A 282 30.42 -5.94 -6.72
C ASP A 282 31.91 -6.16 -6.36
N PRO A 283 32.73 -6.75 -7.25
CA PRO A 283 34.07 -7.24 -6.91
C PRO A 283 35.14 -6.14 -6.75
N GLY A 284 36.31 -6.51 -6.22
CA GLY A 284 37.50 -5.65 -6.21
C GLY A 284 37.76 -4.90 -4.91
N GLY A 285 37.11 -5.30 -3.81
CA GLY A 285 37.34 -4.71 -2.48
C GLY A 285 36.81 -3.27 -2.32
N VAL A 286 36.07 -2.79 -3.32
CA VAL A 286 35.45 -1.45 -3.33
C VAL A 286 33.99 -1.46 -2.90
N SER A 287 33.40 -2.65 -2.73
CA SER A 287 32.03 -2.77 -2.27
C SER A 287 31.93 -2.25 -0.82
N PRO A 288 30.83 -1.59 -0.42
CA PRO A 288 30.71 -0.94 0.90
C PRO A 288 31.12 -1.79 2.10
N CYS A 289 30.82 -3.09 2.08
CA CYS A 289 31.21 -4.04 3.12
C CYS A 289 32.43 -4.90 2.75
N GLY A 290 33.01 -4.70 1.57
CA GLY A 290 34.10 -5.51 1.03
C GLY A 290 33.72 -6.97 0.73
N THR A 291 32.42 -7.33 0.74
CA THR A 291 32.01 -8.74 0.56
C THR A 291 31.87 -9.16 -0.90
N GLY A 292 31.88 -8.20 -1.83
CA GLY A 292 31.98 -8.45 -3.26
C GLY A 292 30.65 -8.66 -3.98
N SER A 293 29.50 -8.38 -3.35
CA SER A 293 28.18 -8.49 -3.98
C SER A 293 27.10 -7.74 -3.22
N ASN A 294 26.01 -7.40 -3.89
CA ASN A 294 24.86 -6.70 -3.32
C ASN A 294 23.54 -7.21 -3.94
N PHE A 295 22.41 -6.70 -3.47
CA PHE A 295 21.05 -7.05 -3.91
C PHE A 295 20.28 -5.79 -4.34
N SER A 296 19.33 -5.98 -5.26
CA SER A 296 18.26 -5.00 -5.50
C SER A 296 17.24 -5.00 -4.36
N GLN A 297 16.27 -4.08 -4.42
CA GLN A 297 15.01 -4.28 -3.72
C GLN A 297 14.29 -5.54 -4.25
N GLY A 298 13.26 -5.99 -3.55
CA GLY A 298 12.50 -7.18 -3.90
C GLY A 298 11.21 -6.87 -4.66
N LEU A 299 10.69 -7.88 -5.36
CA LEU A 299 9.35 -7.90 -5.93
C LEU A 299 8.57 -9.12 -5.41
N GLU A 300 7.39 -8.87 -4.84
CA GLU A 300 6.41 -9.89 -4.48
C GLU A 300 5.48 -10.15 -5.66
N VAL A 301 5.34 -11.41 -6.04
CA VAL A 301 4.51 -11.86 -7.16
C VAL A 301 3.46 -12.84 -6.67
N ALA A 302 2.20 -12.49 -6.92
CA ALA A 302 1.06 -13.39 -6.76
C ALA A 302 0.74 -14.00 -8.14
N TRP A 303 0.95 -15.30 -8.27
CA TRP A 303 0.76 -16.05 -9.50
C TRP A 303 -0.67 -16.55 -9.61
N ILE A 304 -1.29 -16.39 -10.80
CA ILE A 304 -2.68 -16.78 -11.09
C ILE A 304 -2.80 -17.76 -12.25
#